data_AF-A0A2G4DTD7-F1
#
_entry.id   AF-A0A2G4DTD7-F1
#
_cell.length_a   1.000
_cell.length_b   1.000
_cell.length_c   1.000
_cell.angle_alpha   90.00
_cell.angle_beta   90.00
_cell.angle_gamma   90.00
#
_symmetry.space_group_name_H-M   'P 1'
#
loop_
_entity.id
_entity.type
_entity.pdbx_description
1 polymer ?
#
loop_
_entity_poly.entity_id
_entity_poly.type
_entity_poly.pdbx_seq_one_letter_code
_entity_poly.pdbx_strand_id
1 'polypeptide(L)'
;MTSFFQRYADDESSELRIHMPQRVLATTVSHYPIDVLVGHWEKYLVDPSSAHDRFPWAGRFVMGMPVPTWARGLEWNVGQQARFISAVWSGADLGSYLTNDWCEPAITGRALAENSEILVDGQQRLHSLEEYLLDRLAIPDAQGWPRIWSELGNRERKCFLSTIFTHVRVSSDDEVALRRTYDLCALGVVPRSFDQRAVR
;
A
#
# COMPACT_ATOMS: atom_id res chain seq x y z
N MET A 1 33.75 -9.16 -25.00
CA MET A 1 33.69 -10.10 -23.86
C MET A 1 32.25 -10.56 -23.73
N THR A 2 31.96 -11.83 -24.01
CA THR A 2 30.66 -12.44 -23.75
C THR A 2 30.60 -12.84 -22.29
N SER A 3 29.83 -12.10 -21.50
CA SER A 3 29.48 -12.52 -20.14
C SER A 3 28.43 -13.63 -20.27
N PHE A 4 28.71 -14.80 -19.68
CA PHE A 4 27.72 -15.86 -19.54
C PHE A 4 27.09 -15.73 -18.15
N PHE A 5 25.76 -15.84 -18.07
CA PHE A 5 25.07 -15.90 -16.78
C PHE A 5 25.51 -17.18 -16.07
N GLN A 6 26.09 -17.03 -14.89
CA GLN A 6 26.50 -18.13 -14.04
C GLN A 6 25.63 -18.13 -12.79
N ARG A 7 24.83 -19.20 -12.60
CA ARG A 7 23.92 -19.33 -11.45
C ARG A 7 24.71 -19.48 -10.14
N TYR A 8 25.72 -20.33 -10.15
CA TYR A 8 26.67 -20.56 -9.06
C TYR A 8 28.05 -20.84 -9.64
N ALA A 9 29.11 -20.42 -8.95
CA ALA A 9 30.47 -20.89 -9.18
C ALA A 9 30.82 -21.87 -8.08
N ASP A 10 31.25 -23.09 -8.42
CA ASP A 10 31.76 -24.01 -7.43
C ASP A 10 33.15 -23.53 -6.96
N ASP A 11 33.37 -23.60 -5.64
CA ASP A 11 34.59 -23.27 -4.90
C ASP A 11 34.79 -21.77 -4.55
N GLU A 12 34.06 -21.26 -3.54
CA GLU A 12 34.44 -20.02 -2.84
C GLU A 12 35.44 -20.32 -1.72
N SER A 13 36.71 -20.44 -2.08
CA SER A 13 37.81 -20.21 -1.14
C SER A 13 38.18 -18.72 -1.15
N SER A 14 37.41 -17.88 -0.45
CA SER A 14 37.86 -16.53 -0.11
C SER A 14 37.07 -15.90 1.03
N GLU A 15 37.80 -15.41 2.03
CA GLU A 15 37.33 -14.74 3.25
C GLU A 15 36.74 -13.32 3.00
N LEU A 16 36.42 -12.98 1.75
CA LEU A 16 35.83 -11.70 1.35
C LEU A 16 34.37 -11.91 0.94
N ARG A 17 33.47 -11.95 1.93
CA ARG A 17 32.03 -12.01 1.69
C ARG A 17 31.52 -10.64 1.22
N ILE A 18 30.95 -10.59 0.01
CA ILE A 18 30.20 -9.43 -0.45
C ILE A 18 28.86 -9.40 0.29
N HIS A 19 28.60 -8.33 1.04
CA HIS A 19 27.33 -8.13 1.73
C HIS A 19 26.38 -7.32 0.86
N MET A 20 25.41 -8.01 0.25
CA MET A 20 24.31 -7.35 -0.45
C MET A 20 23.36 -6.68 0.54
N PRO A 21 22.75 -5.52 0.19
CA PRO A 21 21.72 -4.90 1.00
C PRO A 21 20.64 -5.92 1.38
N GLN A 22 20.33 -6.00 2.67
CA GLN A 22 19.31 -6.89 3.19
C GLN A 22 18.02 -6.13 3.44
N ARG A 23 16.93 -6.88 3.56
CA ARG A 23 15.66 -6.40 4.10
C ARG A 23 15.88 -5.66 5.42
N VAL A 24 15.27 -4.49 5.56
CA VAL A 24 15.34 -3.68 6.81
C VAL A 24 14.48 -4.31 7.90
N LEU A 25 13.24 -4.64 7.57
CA LEU A 25 12.28 -5.28 8.48
C LEU A 25 11.89 -6.67 7.99
N ALA A 26 11.60 -7.57 8.94
CA ALA A 26 10.93 -8.84 8.67
C ALA A 26 9.51 -8.58 8.17
N THR A 27 9.04 -9.38 7.21
CA THR A 27 7.76 -9.19 6.53
C THR A 27 7.00 -10.50 6.52
N THR A 28 5.72 -10.39 6.78
CA THR A 28 4.75 -11.47 6.56
C THR A 28 3.91 -11.10 5.35
N VAL A 29 3.64 -12.08 4.48
CA VAL A 29 2.79 -11.89 3.30
C VAL A 29 1.50 -12.67 3.50
N SER A 30 0.39 -12.06 3.17
CA SER A 30 -0.93 -12.67 3.20
C SER A 30 -1.74 -12.21 2.00
N HIS A 31 -2.73 -13.00 1.59
CA HIS A 31 -3.55 -12.73 0.42
C HIS A 31 -5.00 -12.58 0.87
N TYR A 32 -5.60 -11.42 0.64
CA TYR A 32 -6.98 -11.14 1.00
C TYR A 32 -7.77 -10.66 -0.20
N PRO A 33 -9.06 -11.01 -0.31
CA PRO A 33 -9.94 -10.34 -1.26
C PRO A 33 -10.11 -8.87 -0.89
N ILE A 34 -10.32 -8.01 -1.89
CA ILE A 34 -10.61 -6.58 -1.70
C ILE A 34 -11.78 -6.35 -0.75
N ASP A 35 -12.75 -7.27 -0.70
CA ASP A 35 -13.87 -7.28 0.25
C ASP A 35 -13.44 -7.03 1.71
N VAL A 36 -12.30 -7.60 2.16
CA VAL A 36 -11.80 -7.40 3.54
C VAL A 36 -11.40 -5.93 3.76
N LEU A 37 -10.74 -5.31 2.78
CA LEU A 37 -10.38 -3.89 2.83
C LEU A 37 -11.62 -3.01 2.85
N VAL A 38 -12.60 -3.32 2.00
CA VAL A 38 -13.86 -2.57 1.93
C VAL A 38 -14.64 -2.67 3.24
N GLY A 39 -14.74 -3.86 3.83
CA GLY A 39 -15.39 -4.02 5.14
C GLY A 39 -14.69 -3.29 6.29
N HIS A 40 -13.37 -3.08 6.22
CA HIS A 40 -12.65 -2.23 7.17
C HIS A 40 -12.98 -0.75 6.95
N TRP A 41 -13.00 -0.32 5.69
CA TRP A 41 -13.31 1.05 5.33
C TRP A 41 -14.78 1.43 5.61
N GLU A 42 -15.73 0.52 5.41
CA GLU A 42 -17.13 0.73 5.80
C GLU A 42 -17.26 1.05 7.30
N LYS A 43 -16.53 0.33 8.17
CA LYS A 43 -16.50 0.62 9.61
C LYS A 43 -15.96 2.02 9.90
N TYR A 44 -14.89 2.41 9.19
CA TYR A 44 -14.34 3.76 9.28
C TYR A 44 -15.35 4.82 8.83
N LEU A 45 -16.08 4.60 7.74
CA LEU A 45 -17.07 5.55 7.23
C LEU A 45 -18.26 5.75 8.18
N VAL A 46 -18.62 4.75 8.98
CA VAL A 46 -19.69 4.84 9.99
C VAL A 46 -19.29 5.73 11.17
N ASP A 47 -18.06 5.59 11.67
CA ASP A 47 -17.54 6.39 12.78
C ASP A 47 -16.08 6.81 12.55
N PRO A 48 -15.84 7.84 11.72
CA PRO A 48 -14.50 8.34 11.48
C PRO A 48 -13.86 8.93 12.74
N SER A 49 -14.66 9.47 13.66
CA SER A 49 -14.17 10.14 14.87
C SER A 49 -13.43 9.16 15.77
N SER A 50 -13.93 7.94 15.93
CA SER A 50 -13.25 6.87 16.67
C SER A 50 -11.85 6.56 16.11
N ALA A 51 -11.68 6.58 14.79
CA ALA A 51 -10.37 6.40 14.17
C ALA A 51 -9.45 7.60 14.44
N HIS A 52 -9.96 8.83 14.39
CA HIS A 52 -9.17 10.03 14.71
C HIS A 52 -8.77 10.08 16.20
N ASP A 53 -9.64 9.64 17.10
CA ASP A 53 -9.35 9.53 18.53
C ASP A 53 -8.29 8.44 18.80
N ARG A 54 -8.32 7.34 18.05
CA ARG A 54 -7.37 6.23 18.15
C ARG A 54 -6.02 6.58 17.52
N PHE A 55 -5.99 7.36 16.45
CA PHE A 55 -4.80 7.73 15.69
C PHE A 55 -4.68 9.26 15.47
N PRO A 56 -4.56 10.06 16.55
CA PRO A 56 -4.58 11.51 16.44
C PRO A 56 -3.36 12.11 15.73
N TRP A 57 -2.29 11.33 15.58
CA TRP A 57 -1.05 11.68 14.88
C TRP A 57 -1.10 11.38 13.37
N ALA A 58 -2.12 10.66 12.89
CA ALA A 58 -2.22 10.31 11.49
C ALA A 58 -2.43 11.57 10.63
N GLY A 59 -1.66 11.72 9.55
CA GLY A 59 -1.79 12.85 8.65
C GLY A 59 -3.05 12.77 7.76
N ARG A 60 -3.54 11.54 7.53
CA ARG A 60 -4.78 11.22 6.81
C ARG A 60 -5.11 9.75 7.02
N PHE A 61 -6.24 9.32 6.46
CA PHE A 61 -6.64 7.92 6.36
C PHE A 61 -6.84 7.53 4.89
N VAL A 62 -6.49 6.29 4.55
CA VAL A 62 -6.77 5.69 3.24
C VAL A 62 -7.31 4.28 3.48
N MET A 63 -8.50 3.97 2.97
CA MET A 63 -9.28 2.76 3.27
C MET A 63 -9.45 2.54 4.79
N GLY A 64 -9.55 3.63 5.55
CA GLY A 64 -9.65 3.62 7.01
C GLY A 64 -8.33 3.33 7.76
N MET A 65 -7.22 3.15 7.04
CA MET A 65 -5.90 2.93 7.64
C MET A 65 -5.18 4.26 7.89
N PRO A 66 -4.58 4.47 9.07
CA PRO A 66 -3.84 5.70 9.36
C PRO A 66 -2.59 5.79 8.48
N VAL A 67 -2.35 6.96 7.91
CA VAL A 67 -1.16 7.25 7.10
C VAL A 67 -0.29 8.25 7.85
N PRO A 68 1.01 7.97 8.05
CA PRO A 68 1.88 8.84 8.81
C PRO A 68 2.14 10.15 8.06
N THR A 69 2.45 11.21 8.81
CA THR A 69 2.70 12.56 8.27
C THR A 69 3.92 12.64 7.36
N TRP A 70 4.87 11.72 7.51
CA TRP A 70 6.08 11.63 6.69
C TRP A 70 5.86 10.92 5.35
N ALA A 71 4.71 10.27 5.13
CA ALA A 71 4.39 9.66 3.83
C ALA A 71 4.01 10.75 2.81
N ARG A 72 4.42 10.55 1.55
CA ARG A 72 4.16 11.49 0.44
C ARG A 72 2.66 11.69 0.20
N GLY A 73 2.26 12.71 -0.55
CA GLY A 73 0.85 12.95 -0.87
C GLY A 73 0.22 11.92 -1.81
N LEU A 74 -1.07 12.09 -2.10
CA LEU A 74 -1.74 11.35 -3.17
C LEU A 74 -1.34 11.98 -4.51
N GLU A 75 -0.59 11.25 -5.33
CA GLU A 75 0.15 11.77 -6.48
C GLU A 75 -0.24 11.08 -7.79
N TRP A 76 -0.99 9.97 -7.71
CA TRP A 76 -1.50 9.34 -8.92
C TRP A 76 -2.56 10.23 -9.58
N ASN A 77 -2.35 10.54 -10.85
CA ASN A 77 -3.37 11.18 -11.66
C ASN A 77 -4.51 10.20 -12.01
N VAL A 78 -5.62 10.74 -12.49
CA VAL A 78 -6.82 9.97 -12.87
C VAL A 78 -6.49 8.81 -13.81
N GLY A 79 -5.56 8.99 -14.75
CA GLY A 79 -5.14 7.92 -15.67
C GLY A 79 -4.38 6.78 -14.98
N GLN A 80 -3.55 7.07 -13.98
CA GLN A 80 -2.89 6.05 -13.16
C GLN A 80 -3.89 5.29 -12.28
N GLN A 81 -4.80 6.02 -11.63
CA GLN A 81 -5.87 5.42 -10.84
C GLN A 81 -6.75 4.51 -11.70
N ALA A 82 -7.16 4.99 -12.89
CA ALA A 82 -7.99 4.22 -13.81
C ALA A 82 -7.31 2.93 -14.27
N ARG A 83 -6.03 2.98 -14.63
CA ARG A 83 -5.27 1.77 -15.00
C ARG A 83 -5.20 0.76 -13.86
N PHE A 84 -5.05 1.21 -12.62
CA PHE A 84 -5.07 0.32 -11.48
C PHE A 84 -6.44 -0.36 -11.30
N ILE A 85 -7.55 0.38 -11.40
CA ILE A 85 -8.88 -0.25 -11.31
C ILE A 85 -9.16 -1.18 -12.49
N SER A 86 -8.72 -0.83 -13.70
CA SER A 86 -8.76 -1.76 -14.84
C SER A 86 -7.97 -3.04 -14.58
N ALA A 87 -6.83 -2.97 -13.87
CA ALA A 87 -6.06 -4.14 -13.47
C ALA A 87 -6.81 -5.01 -12.44
N VAL A 88 -7.55 -4.40 -11.52
CA VAL A 88 -8.43 -5.14 -10.59
C VAL A 88 -9.50 -5.91 -11.36
N TRP A 89 -10.16 -5.28 -12.34
CA TRP A 89 -11.18 -5.92 -13.16
C TRP A 89 -10.64 -7.05 -14.04
N SER A 90 -9.43 -6.91 -14.56
CA SER A 90 -8.81 -7.94 -15.40
C SER A 90 -8.17 -9.08 -14.61
N GLY A 91 -8.12 -8.98 -13.28
CA GLY A 91 -7.43 -9.95 -12.43
C GLY A 91 -5.91 -9.94 -12.63
N ALA A 92 -5.34 -8.82 -13.08
CA ALA A 92 -3.89 -8.66 -13.22
C ALA A 92 -3.20 -8.55 -11.85
N ASP A 93 -1.88 -8.64 -11.84
CA ASP A 93 -1.10 -8.42 -10.62
C ASP A 93 -1.25 -6.95 -10.15
N LEU A 94 -1.73 -6.79 -8.92
CA LEU A 94 -1.96 -5.50 -8.26
C LEU A 94 -0.74 -5.03 -7.47
N GLY A 95 0.30 -5.86 -7.39
CA GLY A 95 1.35 -5.78 -6.39
C GLY A 95 0.79 -5.98 -4.98
N SER A 96 1.43 -5.35 -3.99
CA SER A 96 1.01 -5.41 -2.59
C SER A 96 0.82 -4.04 -1.95
N TYR A 97 0.01 -3.97 -0.89
CA TYR A 97 0.06 -2.87 0.08
C TYR A 97 0.79 -3.34 1.34
N LEU A 98 1.42 -2.41 2.06
CA LEU A 98 2.26 -2.71 3.23
C LEU A 98 1.77 -1.95 4.45
N THR A 99 1.55 -2.65 5.56
CA THR A 99 1.18 -2.07 6.86
C THR A 99 2.19 -2.38 7.96
N ASN A 100 2.17 -1.60 9.03
CA ASN A 100 2.89 -1.88 10.26
C ASN A 100 1.92 -2.42 11.32
N ASP A 101 1.94 -3.72 11.60
CA ASP A 101 1.08 -4.39 12.59
C ASP A 101 1.49 -4.12 14.04
N TRP A 102 2.53 -3.32 14.28
CA TRP A 102 2.87 -2.89 15.62
C TRP A 102 1.72 -2.05 16.21
N CYS A 103 1.39 -2.31 17.47
CA CYS A 103 0.26 -1.72 18.14
C CYS A 103 0.59 -1.61 19.63
N GLU A 104 0.78 -0.38 20.10
CA GLU A 104 1.00 -0.10 21.52
C GLU A 104 0.10 1.06 21.95
N PRO A 105 -0.55 1.01 23.12
CA PRO A 105 -1.29 2.15 23.65
C PRO A 105 -0.39 3.36 23.86
N ALA A 106 -0.89 4.56 23.55
CA ALA A 106 -0.24 5.78 24.00
C ALA A 106 -0.28 5.87 25.53
N ILE A 107 0.61 6.69 26.11
CA ILE A 107 0.74 6.89 27.57
C ILE A 107 -0.60 7.31 28.22
N THR A 108 -1.49 7.96 27.46
CA THR A 108 -2.75 8.50 27.95
C THR A 108 -3.90 8.29 26.96
N GLY A 109 -5.06 7.90 27.48
CA GLY A 109 -6.31 7.83 26.72
C GLY A 109 -6.51 6.54 25.94
N ARG A 110 -7.28 6.62 24.84
CA ARG A 110 -7.59 5.50 23.93
C ARG A 110 -6.72 5.50 22.67
N ALA A 111 -5.83 6.49 22.54
CA ALA A 111 -4.94 6.62 21.41
C ALA A 111 -3.89 5.52 21.40
N LEU A 112 -3.46 5.14 20.21
CA LEU A 112 -2.28 4.29 20.01
C LEU A 112 -1.04 5.15 19.80
N ALA A 113 0.11 4.57 20.14
CA ALA A 113 1.42 5.16 19.93
C ALA A 113 1.65 5.44 18.44
N GLU A 114 2.45 6.46 18.15
CA GLU A 114 2.77 6.88 16.80
C GLU A 114 3.35 5.73 15.97
N ASN A 115 2.99 5.66 14.69
CA ASN A 115 3.33 4.57 13.78
C ASN A 115 2.64 3.22 14.08
N SER A 116 1.70 3.15 15.02
CA SER A 116 0.86 1.95 15.19
C SER A 116 -0.11 1.77 14.02
N GLU A 117 -0.21 0.55 13.48
CA GLU A 117 -1.18 0.18 12.43
C GLU A 117 -1.08 1.01 11.14
N ILE A 118 0.05 1.69 10.88
CA ILE A 118 0.18 2.57 9.73
C ILE A 118 0.16 1.84 8.40
N LEU A 119 -0.39 2.51 7.39
CA LEU A 119 -0.12 2.19 5.99
C LEU A 119 1.25 2.75 5.59
N VAL A 120 2.18 1.84 5.30
CA VAL A 120 3.52 2.17 4.84
C VAL A 120 3.52 2.28 3.31
N ASP A 121 3.06 1.28 2.56
CA ASP A 121 3.01 1.35 1.09
C ASP A 121 1.64 0.96 0.54
N GLY A 122 1.33 1.40 -0.68
CA GLY A 122 0.10 1.07 -1.38
C GLY A 122 -0.96 2.17 -1.32
N GLN A 123 -0.68 3.32 -0.70
CA GLN A 123 -1.66 4.40 -0.54
C GLN A 123 -2.33 4.85 -1.85
N GLN A 124 -1.59 4.89 -2.96
CA GLN A 124 -2.16 5.34 -4.24
C GLN A 124 -3.14 4.31 -4.81
N ARG A 125 -2.84 3.03 -4.62
CA ARG A 125 -3.68 1.90 -5.03
C ARG A 125 -4.95 1.85 -4.19
N LEU A 126 -4.80 1.94 -2.87
CA LEU A 126 -5.92 1.94 -1.94
C LEU A 126 -6.81 3.18 -2.13
N HIS A 127 -6.23 4.37 -2.35
CA HIS A 127 -7.00 5.57 -2.65
C HIS A 127 -7.74 5.48 -3.99
N SER A 128 -7.16 4.82 -5.01
CA SER A 128 -7.86 4.57 -6.27
C SER A 128 -9.12 3.71 -6.06
N LEU A 129 -9.08 2.76 -5.12
CA LEU A 129 -10.27 1.99 -4.73
C LEU A 129 -11.33 2.92 -4.14
N GLU A 130 -10.96 3.81 -3.22
CA GLU A 130 -11.90 4.78 -2.63
C GLU A 130 -12.58 5.62 -3.71
N GLU A 131 -11.80 6.19 -4.64
CA GLU A 131 -12.33 7.05 -5.71
C GLU A 131 -13.28 6.29 -6.63
N TYR A 132 -13.01 5.01 -6.91
CA TYR A 132 -13.93 4.17 -7.69
C TYR A 132 -15.21 3.83 -6.92
N LEU A 133 -15.07 3.39 -5.67
CA LEU A 133 -16.19 2.98 -4.82
C LEU A 133 -17.12 4.14 -4.44
N LEU A 134 -16.63 5.39 -4.47
CA LEU A 134 -17.40 6.63 -4.25
C LEU A 134 -17.92 7.28 -5.53
N ASP A 135 -17.88 6.58 -6.66
CA ASP A 135 -18.34 7.08 -7.98
C ASP A 135 -17.57 8.30 -8.50
N ARG A 136 -16.37 8.58 -7.97
CA ARG A 136 -15.51 9.71 -8.40
C ARG A 136 -14.58 9.35 -9.54
N LEU A 137 -14.39 8.06 -9.78
CA LEU A 137 -13.62 7.52 -10.89
C LEU A 137 -14.52 6.62 -11.74
N ALA A 138 -14.57 6.87 -13.05
CA ALA A 138 -15.28 6.02 -13.99
C ALA A 138 -14.29 5.19 -14.82
N ILE A 139 -14.59 3.91 -15.02
CA ILE A 139 -13.72 2.95 -15.71
C ILE A 139 -14.44 2.41 -16.94
N PRO A 140 -13.79 2.36 -18.12
CA PRO A 140 -14.41 1.82 -19.31
C PRO A 140 -14.75 0.34 -19.13
N ASP A 141 -15.98 -0.05 -19.49
CA ASP A 141 -16.39 -1.44 -19.63
C ASP A 141 -15.78 -2.09 -20.88
N ALA A 142 -16.13 -3.36 -21.14
CA ALA A 142 -15.62 -4.10 -22.29
C ALA A 142 -16.01 -3.50 -23.65
N GLN A 143 -17.01 -2.61 -23.68
CA GLN A 143 -17.44 -1.87 -24.87
C GLN A 143 -16.85 -0.45 -24.91
N GLY A 144 -16.05 -0.06 -23.91
CA GLY A 144 -15.42 1.24 -23.81
C GLY A 144 -16.29 2.33 -23.17
N TRP A 145 -17.48 1.98 -22.66
CA TRP A 145 -18.34 2.97 -21.99
C TRP A 145 -17.89 3.17 -20.55
N PRO A 146 -17.73 4.42 -20.07
CA PRO A 146 -17.38 4.68 -18.69
C PRO A 146 -18.49 4.19 -17.74
N ARG A 147 -18.10 3.48 -16.69
CA ARG A 147 -18.98 3.01 -15.60
C ARG A 147 -18.45 3.46 -14.25
N ILE A 148 -19.37 3.85 -13.38
CA ILE A 148 -19.12 4.11 -11.95
C ILE A 148 -19.62 2.94 -11.09
N TRP A 149 -19.20 2.87 -9.85
CA TRP A 149 -19.51 1.75 -8.95
C TRP A 149 -21.02 1.56 -8.70
N SER A 150 -21.77 2.65 -8.54
CA SER A 150 -23.20 2.63 -8.28
C SER A 150 -24.02 2.03 -9.42
N GLU A 151 -23.50 2.06 -10.66
CA GLU A 151 -24.16 1.51 -11.85
C GLU A 151 -24.00 -0.01 -11.97
N LEU A 152 -23.05 -0.59 -11.25
CA LEU A 152 -22.77 -2.02 -11.34
C LEU A 152 -23.83 -2.88 -10.66
N GLY A 153 -24.14 -4.01 -11.28
CA GLY A 153 -24.95 -5.05 -10.66
C GLY A 153 -24.23 -5.79 -9.54
N ASN A 154 -25.00 -6.51 -8.72
CA ASN A 154 -24.45 -7.26 -7.58
C ASN A 154 -23.44 -8.33 -8.00
N ARG A 155 -23.63 -8.93 -9.19
CA ARG A 155 -22.71 -9.94 -9.71
C ARG A 155 -21.35 -9.34 -10.00
N GLU A 156 -21.33 -8.19 -10.67
CA GLU A 156 -20.13 -7.47 -11.05
C GLU A 156 -19.40 -6.98 -9.80
N ARG A 157 -20.12 -6.39 -8.84
CA ARG A 157 -19.55 -5.97 -7.55
C ARG A 157 -18.92 -7.14 -6.80
N LYS A 158 -19.59 -8.28 -6.71
CA LYS A 158 -19.04 -9.48 -6.06
C LYS A 158 -17.77 -9.98 -6.75
N CYS A 159 -17.73 -9.94 -8.08
CA CYS A 159 -16.54 -10.30 -8.85
C CYS A 159 -15.37 -9.37 -8.48
N PHE A 160 -15.58 -8.06 -8.53
CA PHE A 160 -14.58 -7.06 -8.18
C PHE A 160 -14.05 -7.22 -6.75
N LEU A 161 -14.94 -7.35 -5.77
CA LEU A 161 -14.57 -7.49 -4.36
C LEU A 161 -13.84 -8.80 -4.06
N SER A 162 -14.06 -9.85 -4.87
CA SER A 162 -13.38 -11.13 -4.73
C SER A 162 -11.94 -11.14 -5.25
N THR A 163 -11.51 -10.10 -5.98
CA THR A 163 -10.13 -10.00 -6.48
C THR A 163 -9.14 -9.97 -5.31
N ILE A 164 -8.12 -10.82 -5.38
CA ILE A 164 -7.09 -10.94 -4.36
C ILE A 164 -6.12 -9.77 -4.45
N PHE A 165 -5.84 -9.13 -3.33
CA PHE A 165 -4.82 -8.10 -3.18
C PHE A 165 -3.84 -8.49 -2.07
N THR A 166 -2.56 -8.57 -2.43
CA THR A 166 -1.50 -8.99 -1.53
C THR A 166 -1.26 -7.98 -0.41
N HIS A 167 -1.31 -8.44 0.83
CA HIS A 167 -1.03 -7.68 2.04
C HIS A 167 0.33 -8.08 2.59
N VAL A 168 1.26 -7.14 2.65
CA VAL A 168 2.55 -7.29 3.32
C VAL A 168 2.48 -6.59 4.67
N ARG A 169 3.03 -7.22 5.70
CA ARG A 169 3.04 -6.66 7.05
C ARG A 169 4.45 -6.65 7.59
N VAL A 170 4.81 -5.56 8.26
CA VAL A 170 5.97 -5.48 9.15
C VAL A 170 5.47 -5.24 10.57
N SER A 171 6.34 -5.38 11.56
CA SER A 171 6.01 -5.01 12.94
C SER A 171 7.26 -4.40 13.56
N SER A 172 7.22 -3.09 13.79
CA SER A 172 8.33 -2.33 14.39
C SER A 172 7.83 -1.02 15.01
N ASP A 173 8.47 -0.63 16.10
CA ASP A 173 8.39 0.69 16.75
C ASP A 173 9.46 1.67 16.23
N ASP A 174 10.47 1.18 15.52
CA ASP A 174 11.57 1.99 14.97
C ASP A 174 11.11 2.74 13.71
N GLU A 175 10.75 4.02 13.88
CA GLU A 175 10.36 4.92 12.80
C GLU A 175 11.43 5.02 11.70
N VAL A 176 12.72 4.97 12.04
CA VAL A 176 13.80 5.05 11.04
C VAL A 176 13.78 3.81 10.15
N ALA A 177 13.54 2.64 10.72
CA ALA A 177 13.39 1.39 9.96
C ALA A 177 12.12 1.39 9.10
N LEU A 178 11.02 1.94 9.61
CA LEU A 178 9.76 2.10 8.87
C LEU A 178 9.90 3.05 7.68
N ARG A 179 10.53 4.21 7.86
CA ARG A 179 10.82 5.16 6.77
C ARG A 179 11.75 4.58 5.72
N ARG A 180 12.79 3.84 6.11
CA ARG A 180 13.65 3.13 5.16
C ARG A 180 12.89 2.06 4.36
N THR A 181 11.98 1.35 5.02
CA THR A 181 11.11 0.36 4.36
C THR A 181 10.16 1.05 3.39
N TYR A 182 9.57 2.17 3.79
CA TYR A 182 8.78 3.05 2.94
C TYR A 182 9.55 3.48 1.69
N ASP A 183 10.76 4.03 1.85
CA ASP A 183 11.56 4.54 0.72
C ASP A 183 11.88 3.43 -0.29
N LEU A 184 12.11 2.19 0.18
CA LEU A 184 12.36 1.06 -0.70
C LEU A 184 11.11 0.63 -1.48
N CYS A 185 9.95 0.57 -0.81
CA CYS A 185 8.70 0.09 -1.40
C CYS A 185 8.00 1.16 -2.24
N ALA A 186 7.81 2.36 -1.68
CA ALA A 186 7.03 3.44 -2.29
C ALA A 186 7.81 4.24 -3.35
N LEU A 187 9.16 4.23 -3.29
CA LEU A 187 10.04 4.98 -4.21
C LEU A 187 10.94 4.08 -5.08
N GLY A 188 10.71 2.76 -5.10
CA GLY A 188 11.52 1.78 -5.84
C GLY A 188 11.18 1.65 -7.34
N VAL A 189 12.24 1.72 -8.17
CA VAL A 189 12.38 1.46 -9.64
C VAL A 189 11.85 2.51 -10.66
N VAL A 190 11.76 3.80 -10.33
CA VAL A 190 11.68 4.90 -11.34
C VAL A 190 12.80 5.94 -11.10
N PRO A 191 13.47 6.48 -12.14
CA PRO A 191 14.58 7.42 -11.99
C PRO A 191 14.14 8.73 -11.34
N ARG A 192 14.90 9.18 -10.34
CA ARG A 192 14.68 10.41 -9.58
C ARG A 192 15.12 11.62 -10.41
N SER A 193 14.31 12.68 -10.46
CA SER A 193 14.87 14.04 -10.54
C SER A 193 15.32 14.44 -9.13
N PHE A 194 16.52 15.01 -9.01
CA PHE A 194 17.23 15.25 -7.74
C PHE A 194 16.52 16.26 -6.80
N ASP A 195 15.54 16.97 -7.33
CA ASP A 195 14.79 18.11 -6.82
C ASP A 195 13.68 17.74 -5.82
N GLN A 196 13.34 16.46 -5.66
CA GLN A 196 12.27 16.01 -4.76
C GLN A 196 12.78 15.42 -3.43
N ARG A 197 14.05 15.63 -3.05
CA ARG A 197 14.53 15.26 -1.72
C ARG A 197 13.99 16.22 -0.67
N ALA A 198 13.30 15.69 0.34
CA ALA A 198 12.96 16.43 1.55
C ALA A 198 14.26 16.77 2.30
N VAL A 199 14.57 18.07 2.38
CA VAL A 199 15.68 18.61 3.16
C VAL A 199 15.12 19.20 4.45
N ARG A 200 15.54 18.64 5.59
CA ARG A 200 16.41 19.34 6.53
C ARG A 200 17.27 18.34 7.29
#